data_AF-A0A1C7LML0-F1
#
_entry.id   AF-A0A1C7LML0-F1
#
_cell.length_a   1.000
_cell.length_b   1.000
_cell.length_c   1.000
_cell.angle_alpha   90.00
_cell.angle_beta   90.00
_cell.angle_gamma   90.00
#
_symmetry.space_group_name_H-M   'P 1'
#
loop_
_entity.id
_entity.type
_entity.pdbx_description
1 polymer ?
#
loop_
_entity_poly.entity_id
_entity_poly.type
_entity_poly.pdbx_seq_one_letter_code
_entity_poly.pdbx_strand_id
1 'polypeptide(L)'
;MVTSSTPANRQTTADFLVAVTDLYAHITCSGFEAHAPRTALEFAEYFKRSDVVPLNCEDMATYTEAFVGKPVRAHEFKKSAKAERAKHSNKKSPVIVSIPMQARMLMDCCAGHPARATIMGTASCGSPNSSRTALWFRGPGSHLQEPGAHTV
;
A
#
# COMPACT_ATOMS: atom_id res chain seq x y z
N MET A 1 -15.98 3.11 18.34
CA MET A 1 -15.40 1.75 18.23
C MET A 1 -14.99 1.31 19.63
N VAL A 2 -15.81 0.51 20.29
CA VAL A 2 -15.43 -0.18 21.53
C VAL A 2 -14.79 -1.50 21.08
N THR A 3 -13.50 -1.69 21.34
CA THR A 3 -12.80 -2.93 20.96
C THR A 3 -13.22 -4.06 21.89
N SER A 4 -13.50 -5.24 21.34
CA SER A 4 -13.87 -6.44 22.12
C SER A 4 -12.71 -7.02 22.95
N SER A 5 -11.50 -6.50 22.74
CA SER A 5 -10.26 -6.89 23.42
C SER A 5 -9.51 -5.66 23.94
N THR A 6 -8.83 -5.83 25.07
CA THR A 6 -8.05 -4.78 25.73
C THR A 6 -6.59 -4.87 25.26
N PRO A 7 -6.04 -3.83 24.61
CA PRO A 7 -4.64 -3.86 24.15
C PRO A 7 -3.67 -3.86 25.34
N ALA A 8 -2.56 -4.59 25.20
CA ALA A 8 -1.49 -4.58 26.20
C ALA A 8 -0.76 -3.23 26.22
N ASN A 9 -0.20 -2.84 27.37
CA ASN A 9 0.48 -1.56 27.52
C ASN A 9 1.68 -1.46 26.53
N ARG A 10 1.68 -0.43 25.68
CA ARG A 10 2.64 -0.18 24.58
C ARG A 10 2.53 -1.11 23.36
N GLN A 11 1.39 -1.79 23.18
CA GLN A 11 1.12 -2.54 21.96
C GLN A 11 0.90 -1.61 20.76
N THR A 12 1.54 -1.91 19.62
CA THR A 12 1.27 -1.18 18.37
C THR A 12 -0.05 -1.64 17.77
N THR A 13 -0.70 -0.80 16.97
CA THR A 13 -1.96 -1.18 16.29
C THR A 13 -1.79 -2.46 15.46
N ALA A 14 -0.64 -2.64 14.81
CA ALA A 14 -0.36 -3.84 14.02
C ALA A 14 -0.27 -5.09 14.91
N ASP A 15 0.46 -5.03 16.02
CA ASP A 15 0.61 -6.14 16.96
C ASP A 15 -0.72 -6.50 17.62
N PHE A 16 -1.56 -5.50 17.91
CA PHE A 16 -2.92 -5.70 18.42
C PHE A 16 -3.79 -6.48 17.43
N LEU A 17 -3.78 -6.11 16.14
CA LEU A 17 -4.57 -6.81 15.12
C LEU A 17 -4.14 -8.27 14.97
N VAL A 18 -2.84 -8.54 15.04
CA VAL A 18 -2.32 -9.92 15.02
C VAL A 18 -2.78 -10.69 16.25
N ALA A 19 -2.67 -10.10 17.45
CA ALA A 19 -3.11 -10.72 18.70
C ALA A 19 -4.63 -10.99 18.73
N VAL A 20 -5.44 -10.16 18.08
CA VAL A 20 -6.90 -10.36 17.98
C VAL A 20 -7.26 -11.58 17.12
N THR A 21 -6.42 -11.92 16.14
CA THR A 21 -6.68 -13.05 15.22
C THR A 21 -6.10 -14.38 15.70
N ASP A 22 -5.22 -14.39 16.70
CA ASP A 22 -4.61 -15.60 17.26
C ASP A 22 -5.45 -16.14 18.43
N LEU A 23 -5.82 -17.42 18.35
CA LEU A 23 -6.60 -18.14 19.35
C LEU A 23 -5.96 -18.09 20.75
N TYR A 24 -4.63 -18.07 20.83
CA TYR A 24 -3.89 -18.15 22.09
C TYR A 24 -3.55 -16.78 22.68
N ALA A 25 -3.42 -15.75 21.83
CA ALA A 25 -3.09 -14.39 22.26
C ALA A 25 -4.34 -13.50 22.44
N HIS A 26 -5.51 -13.94 22.00
CA HIS A 26 -6.75 -13.18 22.08
C HIS A 26 -7.32 -13.18 23.52
N ILE A 27 -7.12 -12.06 24.21
CA ILE A 27 -7.72 -11.79 25.52
C ILE A 27 -8.98 -10.93 25.32
N THR A 28 -10.15 -11.54 25.47
CA THR A 28 -11.45 -10.84 25.38
C THR A 28 -11.70 -9.98 26.62
N CYS A 29 -12.26 -8.79 26.42
CA CYS A 29 -12.68 -7.92 27.52
C CYS A 29 -13.87 -8.53 28.27
N SER A 30 -13.91 -8.38 29.60
CA SER A 30 -14.99 -8.92 30.43
C SER A 30 -16.35 -8.39 29.97
N GLY A 31 -17.31 -9.29 29.73
CA GLY A 31 -18.64 -8.96 29.21
C GLY A 31 -18.79 -9.01 27.68
N PHE A 32 -17.70 -9.12 26.91
CA PHE A 32 -17.74 -9.30 25.44
C PHE A 32 -17.46 -10.74 24.98
N GLU A 33 -17.28 -11.67 25.94
CA GLU A 33 -16.93 -13.07 25.68
C GLU A 33 -17.92 -13.81 24.78
N ALA A 34 -19.22 -13.44 24.81
CA ALA A 34 -20.27 -14.05 24.01
C ALA A 34 -20.41 -13.47 22.60
N HIS A 35 -19.84 -12.28 22.36
CA HIS A 35 -19.99 -11.55 21.10
C HIS A 35 -18.72 -11.50 20.26
N ALA A 36 -17.55 -11.69 20.89
CA ALA A 36 -16.27 -11.69 20.18
C ALA A 36 -16.06 -13.03 19.45
N PRO A 37 -15.85 -13.02 18.12
CA PRO A 37 -15.44 -14.22 17.39
C PRO A 37 -14.12 -14.74 17.97
N ARG A 38 -14.07 -16.05 18.21
CA ARG A 38 -12.88 -16.72 18.73
C ARG A 38 -12.19 -17.53 17.67
N THR A 39 -12.90 -18.06 16.68
CA THR A 39 -12.31 -18.90 15.62
C THR A 39 -12.08 -18.12 14.33
N ALA A 40 -11.08 -18.52 13.54
CA ALA A 40 -10.83 -17.93 12.22
C ALA A 40 -12.05 -18.02 11.29
N LEU A 41 -12.85 -19.09 11.42
CA LEU A 41 -14.11 -19.25 10.68
C LEU A 41 -15.15 -18.21 11.11
N GLU A 42 -15.32 -17.97 12.41
CA GLU A 42 -16.21 -16.94 12.91
C GLU A 42 -15.79 -15.54 12.43
N PHE A 43 -14.49 -15.22 12.47
CA PHE A 43 -13.98 -13.96 11.90
C PHE A 43 -14.33 -13.81 10.42
N ALA A 44 -14.17 -14.88 9.63
CA ALA A 44 -14.53 -14.87 8.21
C ALA A 44 -16.05 -14.69 8.00
N GLU A 45 -16.88 -15.30 8.84
CA GLU A 45 -18.33 -15.11 8.80
C GLU A 45 -18.75 -13.69 9.20
N TYR A 46 -18.17 -13.14 10.26
CA TYR A 46 -18.42 -11.77 10.69
C TYR A 46 -17.98 -10.77 9.62
N PHE A 47 -16.82 -11.00 8.98
CA PHE A 47 -16.39 -10.20 7.86
C PHE A 47 -17.43 -10.27 6.74
N LYS A 48 -17.86 -11.47 6.31
CA LYS A 48 -18.89 -11.68 5.29
C LYS A 48 -20.22 -10.98 5.57
N ARG A 49 -20.61 -10.86 6.84
CA ARG A 49 -21.85 -10.20 7.27
C ARG A 49 -21.71 -8.68 7.42
N SER A 50 -20.49 -8.15 7.36
CA SER A 50 -20.24 -6.71 7.52
C SER A 50 -20.56 -5.91 6.25
N ASP A 51 -20.89 -4.64 6.44
CA ASP A 51 -21.15 -3.69 5.35
C ASP A 51 -19.90 -3.35 4.51
N VAL A 52 -18.71 -3.81 4.95
CA VAL A 52 -17.43 -3.57 4.25
C VAL A 52 -17.26 -4.50 3.05
N VAL A 53 -17.89 -5.67 3.07
CA VAL A 53 -17.82 -6.65 1.98
C VAL A 53 -18.36 -6.13 0.67
N PRO A 54 -19.59 -5.56 0.58
CA PRO A 54 -20.09 -5.03 -0.68
C PRO A 54 -19.18 -3.94 -1.25
N LEU A 55 -18.63 -3.06 -0.41
CA LEU A 55 -17.67 -2.03 -0.82
C LEU A 55 -16.41 -2.64 -1.43
N ASN A 56 -15.81 -3.63 -0.76
CA ASN A 56 -14.63 -4.31 -1.27
C ASN A 56 -14.92 -5.08 -2.57
N CYS A 57 -16.10 -5.69 -2.70
CA CYS A 57 -16.51 -6.37 -3.92
C CYS A 57 -16.71 -5.38 -5.09
N GLU A 58 -17.30 -4.22 -4.84
CA GLU A 58 -17.45 -3.14 -5.82
C GLU A 58 -16.09 -2.60 -6.27
N ASP A 59 -15.18 -2.37 -5.34
CA ASP A 59 -13.81 -1.95 -5.65
C ASP A 59 -13.07 -2.99 -6.51
N MET A 60 -13.20 -4.28 -6.16
CA MET A 60 -12.63 -5.38 -6.94
C MET A 60 -13.24 -5.46 -8.35
N ALA A 61 -14.55 -5.27 -8.49
CA ALA A 61 -15.24 -5.27 -9.78
C ALA A 61 -14.77 -4.09 -10.64
N THR A 62 -14.76 -2.88 -10.07
CA THR A 62 -14.27 -1.65 -10.70
C THR A 62 -12.83 -1.81 -11.20
N TYR A 63 -11.96 -2.38 -10.37
CA TYR A 63 -10.59 -2.69 -10.78
C TYR A 63 -10.54 -3.70 -11.94
N THR A 64 -11.33 -4.76 -11.85
CA THR A 64 -11.35 -5.82 -12.87
C THR A 64 -11.80 -5.26 -14.22
N GLU A 65 -12.89 -4.48 -14.24
CA GLU A 65 -13.42 -3.85 -15.45
C GLU A 65 -12.44 -2.85 -16.08
N ALA A 66 -11.75 -2.07 -15.24
CA ALA A 66 -10.80 -1.09 -15.69
C ALA A 66 -9.51 -1.74 -16.23
N PHE A 67 -8.95 -2.73 -15.54
CA PHE A 67 -7.56 -3.15 -15.75
C PHE A 67 -7.39 -4.55 -16.35
N VAL A 68 -8.35 -5.46 -16.20
CA VAL A 68 -8.23 -6.85 -16.69
C VAL A 68 -8.68 -6.95 -18.15
N GLY A 69 -7.97 -7.76 -18.95
CA GLY A 69 -8.35 -8.05 -20.34
C GLY A 69 -8.15 -6.91 -21.34
N LYS A 70 -7.46 -5.81 -20.97
CA LYS A 70 -7.20 -4.68 -21.88
C LYS A 70 -5.89 -4.91 -22.67
N PRO A 71 -5.93 -5.22 -23.98
CA PRO A 71 -4.73 -5.55 -24.75
C PRO A 71 -3.79 -4.35 -24.91
N VAL A 72 -4.33 -3.12 -24.97
CA VAL A 72 -3.55 -1.88 -25.08
C VAL A 72 -2.67 -1.67 -23.84
N ARG A 73 -3.23 -1.79 -22.64
CA ARG A 73 -2.46 -1.68 -21.38
C ARG A 73 -1.43 -2.78 -21.23
N ALA A 74 -1.75 -4.00 -21.65
CA ALA A 74 -0.79 -5.10 -21.67
C ALA A 74 0.39 -4.81 -22.62
N HIS A 75 0.13 -4.19 -23.77
CA HIS A 75 1.17 -3.75 -24.69
C HIS A 75 2.02 -2.60 -24.12
N GLU A 76 1.37 -1.60 -23.52
CA GLU A 76 2.06 -0.49 -22.84
C GLU A 76 2.95 -0.98 -21.70
N PHE A 77 2.46 -1.90 -20.87
CA PHE A 77 3.25 -2.54 -19.82
C PHE A 77 4.45 -3.31 -20.39
N LYS A 78 4.27 -4.08 -21.47
CA LYS A 78 5.39 -4.77 -22.13
C LYS A 78 6.43 -3.77 -22.65
N LYS A 79 5.97 -2.63 -23.17
CA LYS A 79 6.85 -1.55 -23.66
C LYS A 79 7.61 -0.89 -22.52
N SER A 80 6.95 -0.55 -21.42
CA SER A 80 7.60 0.04 -20.24
C SER A 80 8.58 -0.94 -19.58
N ALA A 81 8.16 -2.19 -19.35
CA ALA A 81 9.02 -3.23 -18.79
C ALA A 81 10.27 -3.50 -19.64
N LYS A 82 10.15 -3.43 -20.98
CA LYS A 82 11.30 -3.53 -21.89
C LYS A 82 12.22 -2.31 -21.80
N ALA A 83 11.67 -1.12 -21.58
CA ALA A 83 12.44 0.11 -21.44
C ALA A 83 13.23 0.19 -20.13
N GLU A 84 12.66 -0.33 -19.03
CA GLU A 84 13.30 -0.38 -17.71
C GLU A 84 14.39 -1.45 -17.61
N ARG A 85 14.28 -2.53 -18.39
CA ARG A 85 15.22 -3.64 -18.35
C ARG A 85 16.60 -3.23 -18.85
N ALA A 86 17.64 -3.63 -18.12
CA ALA A 86 19.03 -3.37 -18.49
C ALA A 86 19.36 -3.98 -19.86
N LYS A 87 19.93 -3.16 -20.76
CA LYS A 87 20.27 -3.55 -22.15
C LYS A 87 21.13 -4.83 -22.25
N HIS A 88 22.00 -5.04 -21.27
CA HIS A 88 22.92 -6.17 -21.22
C HIS A 88 22.44 -7.33 -20.33
N SER A 89 21.21 -7.28 -19.81
CA SER A 89 20.62 -8.39 -19.07
C SER A 89 20.04 -9.42 -20.03
N ASN A 90 20.37 -10.69 -19.83
CA ASN A 90 19.80 -11.80 -20.61
C ASN A 90 18.27 -11.79 -20.49
N LYS A 91 17.54 -11.96 -21.60
CA LYS A 91 16.06 -12.05 -21.65
C LYS A 91 15.48 -13.14 -20.73
N LYS A 92 16.24 -14.21 -20.48
CA LYS A 92 15.85 -15.31 -19.56
C LYS A 92 16.07 -14.98 -18.08
N SER A 93 16.80 -13.92 -17.77
CA SER A 93 17.04 -13.54 -16.37
C SER A 93 15.75 -13.02 -15.73
N PRO A 94 15.44 -13.40 -14.48
CA PRO A 94 14.31 -12.85 -13.73
C PRO A 94 14.55 -11.40 -13.27
N VAL A 95 15.77 -10.87 -13.42
CA VAL A 95 16.14 -9.55 -12.88
C VAL A 95 16.10 -8.45 -13.95
N ILE A 96 15.45 -7.34 -13.60
CA ILE A 96 15.31 -6.13 -14.44
C ILE A 96 16.66 -5.41 -14.58
N VAL A 97 17.41 -5.31 -13.48
CA VAL A 97 18.69 -4.58 -13.38
C VAL A 97 19.86 -5.54 -13.26
N SER A 98 20.97 -5.31 -13.97
CA SER A 98 22.16 -6.16 -13.88
C SER A 98 22.95 -5.90 -12.59
N ILE A 99 23.70 -6.90 -12.10
CA ILE A 99 24.58 -6.77 -10.92
C ILE A 99 25.48 -5.52 -10.95
N PRO A 100 26.18 -5.17 -12.06
CA PRO A 100 27.00 -3.95 -12.09
C PRO A 100 26.17 -2.66 -12.01
N MET A 101 24.91 -2.67 -12.46
CA MET A 101 24.01 -1.53 -12.25
C MET A 101 23.56 -1.45 -10.79
N GLN A 102 23.25 -2.58 -10.14
CA GLN A 102 22.89 -2.61 -8.72
C GLN A 102 24.04 -2.06 -7.85
N ALA A 103 25.29 -2.46 -8.14
CA ALA A 103 26.46 -1.93 -7.46
C ALA A 103 26.61 -0.42 -7.66
N ARG A 104 26.44 0.07 -8.90
CA ARG A 104 26.46 1.52 -9.16
C ARG A 104 25.36 2.27 -8.41
N MET A 105 24.13 1.76 -8.40
CA MET A 105 23.03 2.38 -7.65
C MET A 105 23.33 2.48 -6.15
N LEU A 106 23.91 1.44 -5.57
CA LEU A 106 24.34 1.46 -4.16
C LEU A 106 25.44 2.51 -3.94
N MET A 107 26.45 2.54 -4.81
CA MET A 107 27.55 3.52 -4.70
C MET A 107 27.04 4.95 -4.91
N ASP A 108 26.12 5.19 -5.85
CA ASP A 108 25.53 6.49 -6.13
C ASP A 108 24.65 6.97 -4.96
N CYS A 109 23.87 6.07 -4.34
CA CYS A 109 23.04 6.38 -3.18
C CYS A 109 23.86 6.60 -1.89
N CYS A 110 24.94 5.85 -1.68
CA CYS A 110 25.77 5.93 -0.49
C CYS A 110 26.85 7.01 -0.55
N ALA A 111 27.35 7.36 -1.74
CA ALA A 111 28.44 8.32 -1.88
C ALA A 111 28.00 9.78 -1.88
N GLY A 112 26.70 10.08 -1.80
CA GLY A 112 26.18 11.45 -1.77
C GLY A 112 26.74 12.33 -2.89
N HIS A 113 27.00 11.76 -4.07
CA HIS A 113 27.88 12.38 -5.06
C HIS A 113 27.09 13.34 -5.97
N PRO A 114 27.39 14.66 -5.97
CA PRO A 114 26.66 15.65 -6.75
C PRO A 114 27.20 15.76 -8.18
N ALA A 115 27.31 14.65 -8.91
CA ALA A 115 27.92 14.66 -10.24
C ALA A 115 27.11 13.88 -11.27
N ARG A 116 25.87 14.31 -11.50
CA ARG A 116 25.15 14.03 -12.77
C ARG A 116 24.06 15.04 -13.14
N ALA A 117 24.28 16.31 -12.81
CA ALA A 117 23.35 17.40 -13.13
C ALA A 117 23.36 17.88 -14.61
N THR A 118 24.13 17.27 -15.53
CA THR A 118 24.34 17.90 -16.87
C THR A 118 23.76 17.14 -18.07
N ILE A 119 23.31 15.89 -18.00
CA ILE A 119 22.75 15.19 -19.19
C ILE A 119 21.51 14.36 -18.85
N MET A 120 20.45 15.06 -18.47
CA MET A 120 19.04 14.85 -18.85
C MET A 120 18.22 15.83 -18.01
N GLY A 121 17.33 16.58 -18.65
CA GLY A 121 16.61 17.71 -18.07
C GLY A 121 16.10 17.48 -16.65
N THR A 122 16.51 18.39 -15.77
CA THR A 122 15.90 18.77 -14.48
C THR A 122 14.98 17.74 -13.82
N ALA A 123 15.57 16.88 -13.00
CA ALA A 123 14.93 16.41 -11.77
C ALA A 123 15.93 16.65 -10.63
N SER A 124 15.85 17.85 -10.06
CA SER A 124 16.54 18.16 -8.81
C SER A 124 15.89 17.33 -7.71
N CYS A 125 16.64 16.39 -7.15
CA CYS A 125 16.27 15.71 -5.91
C CYS A 125 16.44 16.72 -4.77
N GLY A 126 15.33 17.34 -4.39
CA GLY A 126 15.24 18.23 -3.25
C GLY A 126 15.43 17.48 -1.93
N SER A 127 16.24 18.10 -1.06
CA SER A 127 16.44 17.88 0.37
C SER A 127 15.12 17.67 1.15
N PRO A 128 15.14 16.89 2.26
CA PRO A 128 13.95 16.50 2.99
C PRO A 128 13.51 17.60 3.96
N ASN A 129 12.84 18.64 3.46
CA ASN A 129 11.82 19.42 4.19
C ASN A 129 11.27 20.51 3.27
N SER A 130 10.28 20.18 2.44
CA SER A 130 9.43 21.21 1.85
C SER A 130 8.09 20.61 1.48
N SER A 131 7.07 20.98 2.23
CA SER A 131 5.67 20.76 1.91
C SER A 131 5.38 21.35 0.53
N ARG A 132 5.18 20.52 -0.50
CA ARG A 132 4.32 20.82 -1.67
C ARG A 132 4.17 19.63 -2.62
N THR A 133 2.90 19.25 -2.80
CA THR A 133 2.27 18.72 -4.02
C THR A 133 2.69 17.34 -4.54
N ALA A 134 2.18 16.29 -3.87
CA ALA A 134 1.79 15.06 -4.57
C ALA A 134 0.49 15.33 -5.35
N LEU A 135 0.64 15.77 -6.60
CA LEU A 135 -0.46 15.98 -7.54
C LEU A 135 -0.45 14.84 -8.58
N TRP A 136 -0.69 13.61 -8.13
CA TRP A 136 -1.03 12.50 -9.01
C TRP A 136 -2.03 11.60 -8.31
N PHE A 137 -3.27 12.07 -8.22
CA PHE A 137 -4.51 11.30 -8.28
C PHE A 137 -5.66 12.30 -8.07
N ARG A 138 -6.13 12.91 -9.16
CA ARG A 138 -7.43 13.59 -9.17
C ARG A 138 -8.28 12.95 -10.26
N GLY A 139 -9.00 11.89 -9.87
CA GLY A 139 -10.22 11.50 -10.56
C GLY A 139 -11.29 12.58 -10.39
N PRO A 140 -12.29 12.66 -11.29
CA PRO A 140 -13.32 13.70 -11.23
C PRO A 140 -14.19 13.51 -9.98
N GLY A 141 -14.43 14.63 -9.30
CA GLY A 141 -15.03 14.66 -7.98
C GLY A 141 -16.54 14.45 -7.96
N SER A 142 -17.03 14.09 -6.78
CA SER A 142 -18.28 14.61 -6.25
C SER A 142 -18.03 15.08 -4.82
N HIS A 143 -18.53 16.28 -4.54
CA HIS A 143 -18.45 17.04 -3.31
C HIS A 143 -19.01 16.27 -2.10
N LEU A 144 -18.36 16.38 -0.95
CA LEU A 144 -19.04 16.46 0.34
C LEU A 144 -18.21 17.29 1.33
N GLN A 145 -18.93 18.17 2.01
CA GLN A 145 -18.52 19.26 2.88
C GLN A 145 -18.20 18.73 4.29
N GLU A 146 -17.02 19.04 4.83
CA GLU A 146 -16.70 18.82 6.25
C GLU A 146 -17.31 19.95 7.10
N PRO A 147 -18.12 19.66 8.14
CA PRO A 147 -18.50 20.65 9.14
C PRO A 147 -17.44 20.79 10.24
N GLY A 148 -17.23 22.04 10.64
CA GLY A 148 -16.18 22.48 11.53
C GLY A 148 -16.27 21.97 12.96
N ALA A 149 -15.09 21.85 13.57
CA ALA A 149 -14.88 21.75 14.99
C ALA A 149 -15.46 22.99 15.70
N HIS A 150 -16.35 22.76 16.66
CA HIS A 150 -16.67 23.71 17.71
C HIS A 150 -16.29 23.12 19.06
N THR A 151 -15.27 23.73 19.64
CA THR A 151 -14.92 23.75 21.05
C THR A 151 -16.09 24.28 21.86
N VAL A 152 -16.59 23.52 22.84
CA VAL A 152 -16.78 23.86 24.27
C VAL A 152 -16.87 22.55 25.04
#